data_AF-A0A147IXY3-F1
#
_entry.id   AF-A0A147IXY3-F1
#
_cell.length_a   1.000
_cell.length_b   1.000
_cell.length_c   1.000
_cell.angle_alpha   90.00
_cell.angle_beta   90.00
_cell.angle_gamma   90.00
#
_symmetry.space_group_name_H-M   'P 1'
#
loop_
_entity.id
_entity.type
_entity.pdbx_description
1 polymer ?
#
loop_
_entity_poly.entity_id
_entity_poly.type
_entity_poly.pdbx_seq_one_letter_code
_entity_poly.pdbx_strand_id
1 'polypeptide(L)'
;MGSVTISGTSIPALTTRRAETTLELGSGQSMMIGGLLSNSRDNSIEKTPWLGDLPLIGSLFRSNAFKRNETELVIIITPYLVKPVNSPSEIALPTDGMRPANDAERVLLGRMGGGGDTSTPRPVPIMAPPVQGRPMAAEVAPVPHGTATPLPAKKKNMPTPGFSE
;
A
#
# COMPACT_ATOMS: atom_id res chain seq x y z
N MET A 1 -5.73 20.34 -10.06
CA MET A 1 -6.80 20.78 -10.98
C MET A 1 -7.99 19.88 -10.76
N GLY A 2 -9.12 20.42 -10.30
CA GLY A 2 -10.33 19.61 -10.08
C GLY A 2 -11.40 20.23 -9.19
N SER A 3 -11.15 21.31 -8.45
CA SER A 3 -12.19 21.95 -7.65
C SER A 3 -13.24 22.63 -8.52
N VAL A 4 -14.50 22.59 -8.08
CA VAL A 4 -15.60 23.37 -8.66
C VAL A 4 -15.95 24.49 -7.70
N THR A 5 -16.00 25.72 -8.20
CA THR A 5 -16.36 26.89 -7.40
C THR A 5 -17.81 27.27 -7.65
N ILE A 6 -18.66 27.19 -6.63
CA ILE A 6 -20.07 27.62 -6.68
C ILE A 6 -20.24 28.78 -5.70
N SER A 7 -20.67 29.94 -6.21
CA SER A 7 -20.96 31.13 -5.39
C SER A 7 -19.83 31.52 -4.42
N GLY A 8 -18.58 31.46 -4.87
CA GLY A 8 -17.40 31.81 -4.06
C GLY A 8 -16.93 30.72 -3.09
N THR A 9 -17.62 29.57 -3.01
CA THR A 9 -17.20 28.43 -2.20
C THR A 9 -16.49 27.41 -3.08
N SER A 10 -15.24 27.07 -2.75
CA SER A 10 -14.47 26.07 -3.48
C SER A 10 -14.77 24.68 -2.93
N ILE A 11 -15.39 23.82 -3.75
CA ILE A 11 -15.57 22.41 -3.43
C ILE A 11 -14.35 21.66 -3.97
N PRO A 12 -13.50 21.07 -3.10
CA PRO A 12 -12.33 20.33 -3.54
C PRO A 12 -12.75 19.06 -4.29
N ALA A 13 -12.10 18.77 -5.43
CA ALA A 13 -12.24 17.46 -6.06
C ALA A 13 -11.55 16.39 -5.23
N LEU A 14 -12.22 15.24 -5.12
CA LEU A 14 -11.61 14.03 -4.61
C LEU A 14 -10.59 13.50 -5.63
N THR A 15 -9.33 13.37 -5.22
CA THR A 15 -8.28 12.74 -6.01
C THR A 15 -7.96 11.38 -5.42
N THR A 16 -8.31 10.29 -6.12
CA THR A 16 -8.07 8.92 -5.67
C THR A 16 -6.86 8.32 -6.38
N ARG A 17 -5.98 7.66 -5.63
CA ARG A 17 -4.80 6.94 -6.15
C ARG A 17 -4.95 5.47 -5.75
N ARG A 18 -4.88 4.53 -6.71
CA ARG A 18 -5.02 3.07 -6.48
C ARG A 18 -3.90 2.30 -7.19
N ALA A 19 -3.40 1.26 -6.55
CA ALA A 19 -2.45 0.31 -7.10
C ALA A 19 -2.91 -1.12 -6.77
N GLU A 20 -2.81 -2.03 -7.73
CA GLU A 20 -3.19 -3.45 -7.61
C GLU A 20 -2.01 -4.31 -8.07
N THR A 21 -1.51 -5.19 -7.20
CA THR A 21 -0.32 -6.02 -7.44
C THR A 21 -0.51 -7.42 -6.90
N THR A 22 -0.03 -8.45 -7.60
CA THR A 22 0.04 -9.83 -7.12
C THR A 22 1.49 -10.18 -6.85
N LEU A 23 1.82 -10.60 -5.63
CA LEU A 23 3.20 -10.81 -5.18
C LEU A 23 3.32 -12.12 -4.41
N GLU A 24 4.45 -12.80 -4.53
CA GLU A 24 4.81 -13.98 -3.73
C GLU A 24 5.97 -13.61 -2.81
N LEU A 25 5.74 -13.67 -1.50
CA LEU A 25 6.71 -13.29 -0.46
C LEU A 25 6.73 -14.33 0.65
N GLY A 26 7.91 -14.62 1.18
CA GLY A 26 8.07 -15.37 2.42
C GLY A 26 7.67 -14.55 3.65
N SER A 27 7.32 -15.24 4.74
CA SER A 27 7.00 -14.60 6.02
C SER A 27 8.15 -13.75 6.53
N GLY A 28 7.88 -12.47 6.78
CA GLY A 28 8.82 -11.46 7.27
C GLY A 28 9.66 -10.78 6.19
N GLN A 29 9.48 -11.10 4.91
CA GLN A 29 10.17 -10.41 3.81
C GLN A 29 9.44 -9.13 3.45
N SER A 30 10.18 -8.04 3.21
CA SER A 30 9.60 -6.76 2.79
C SER A 30 9.74 -6.55 1.28
N MET A 31 8.71 -5.97 0.66
CA MET A 31 8.76 -5.57 -0.75
C MET A 31 8.06 -4.22 -0.97
N MET A 32 8.63 -3.39 -1.84
CA MET A 32 8.00 -2.14 -2.29
C MET A 32 6.98 -2.45 -3.39
N ILE A 33 5.73 -2.04 -3.18
CA ILE A 33 4.63 -2.33 -4.11
C ILE A 33 4.33 -1.15 -5.04
N GLY A 34 4.87 0.03 -4.72
CA GLY A 34 4.71 1.20 -5.55
C GLY A 34 5.36 2.44 -4.93
N GLY A 35 5.55 3.43 -5.77
CA GLY A 35 5.95 4.77 -5.36
C GLY A 35 5.37 5.83 -6.30
N LEU A 36 5.22 7.05 -5.82
CA LEU A 36 4.79 8.21 -6.58
C LEU A 36 5.78 9.35 -6.35
N LEU A 37 6.29 9.91 -7.45
CA LEU A 37 7.03 11.16 -7.45
C LEU A 37 6.20 12.20 -8.20
N SER A 38 5.91 13.32 -7.54
CA SER A 38 5.19 14.45 -8.12
C SER A 38 6.07 15.69 -8.08
N ASN A 39 6.26 16.35 -9.22
CA ASN A 39 7.03 17.59 -9.33
C ASN A 39 6.19 18.63 -10.07
N SER A 40 5.90 19.74 -9.38
CA SER A 40 5.17 20.89 -9.93
C SER A 40 6.08 22.11 -9.87
N ARG A 41 6.28 22.77 -11.01
CA ARG A 41 7.10 23.96 -11.16
C ARG A 41 6.24 25.08 -11.75
N ASP A 42 6.08 26.16 -11.00
CA ASP A 42 5.40 27.36 -11.46
C ASP A 42 6.42 28.50 -11.57
N ASN A 43 6.47 29.14 -12.73
CA ASN A 43 7.28 30.33 -12.98
C ASN A 43 6.34 31.46 -13.40
N SER A 44 6.21 32.47 -12.55
CA SER A 44 5.40 33.67 -12.81
C SER A 44 6.32 34.87 -12.96
N ILE A 45 6.16 35.62 -14.04
CA ILE A 45 6.90 36.85 -14.30
C ILE A 45 5.88 37.97 -14.40
N GLU A 46 5.91 38.87 -13.41
CA GLU A 46 5.13 40.09 -13.41
C GLU A 46 6.02 41.25 -13.82
N LYS A 47 5.57 42.08 -14.76
CA LYS A 47 6.34 43.22 -15.25
C LYS A 47 5.47 44.45 -15.42
N THR A 48 6.03 45.61 -15.09
CA THR A 48 5.40 46.88 -15.46
C THR A 48 5.49 47.07 -16.98
N PRO A 49 4.38 47.37 -17.68
CA PRO A 49 4.40 47.67 -19.11
C PRO A 49 5.41 48.78 -19.45
N TRP A 50 6.07 48.69 -20.61
CA TRP A 50 7.14 49.57 -21.09
C TRP A 50 8.45 49.55 -20.28
N LEU A 51 8.41 49.79 -18.96
CA LEU A 51 9.62 49.91 -18.13
C LEU A 51 10.32 48.56 -17.90
N GLY A 52 9.56 47.47 -17.88
CA GLY A 52 10.10 46.13 -17.66
C GLY A 52 11.00 45.62 -18.78
N ASP A 53 10.95 46.19 -19.99
CA ASP A 53 11.73 45.70 -21.14
C ASP A 53 12.99 46.52 -21.44
N LEU A 54 13.27 47.55 -20.62
CA LEU A 54 14.44 48.40 -20.80
C LEU A 54 15.75 47.62 -20.54
N PRO A 55 16.76 47.75 -21.43
CA PRO A 55 18.09 47.23 -21.15
C PRO A 55 18.67 47.96 -19.93
N LEU A 56 19.48 47.24 -19.15
CA LEU A 56 20.14 47.72 -17.92
C LEU A 56 19.24 47.90 -16.67
N ILE A 57 18.06 48.53 -16.79
CA ILE A 57 17.20 48.85 -15.63
C ILE A 57 15.90 48.05 -15.53
N GLY A 58 15.50 47.32 -16.58
CA GLY A 58 14.23 46.59 -16.61
C GLY A 58 14.10 45.48 -15.56
N SER A 59 15.20 45.00 -14.95
CA SER A 59 15.15 44.05 -13.83
C SER A 59 14.58 44.65 -12.54
N LEU A 60 14.67 45.98 -12.35
CA LEU A 60 14.11 46.67 -11.18
C LEU A 60 12.57 46.81 -11.27
N PHE A 61 12.02 46.67 -12.47
CA PHE A 61 10.58 46.80 -12.78
C PHE A 61 9.92 45.45 -13.13
N ARG A 62 10.60 44.35 -12.81
CA ARG A 62 10.12 42.98 -13.00
C ARG A 62 10.20 42.22 -11.69
N SER A 63 9.17 41.44 -11.41
CA SER A 63 9.12 40.49 -10.29
C SER A 63 9.04 39.09 -10.86
N ASN A 64 9.98 38.23 -10.47
CA ASN A 64 9.98 36.82 -10.86
C ASN A 64 9.65 35.99 -9.62
N ALA A 65 8.56 35.24 -9.68
CA ALA A 65 8.18 34.28 -8.64
C ALA A 65 8.39 32.86 -9.15
N PHE A 66 9.27 32.14 -8.47
CA PHE A 66 9.55 30.73 -8.75
C PHE A 66 8.98 29.87 -7.61
N LYS A 67 8.16 28.88 -7.95
CA LYS A 67 7.63 27.91 -6.98
C LYS A 67 7.92 26.49 -7.46
N ARG A 68 8.48 25.66 -6.58
CA ARG A 68 8.73 24.23 -6.83
C ARG A 68 8.09 23.42 -5.71
N ASN A 69 7.20 22.51 -6.07
CA ASN A 69 6.57 21.57 -5.13
C ASN A 69 6.96 20.15 -5.53
N GLU A 70 7.54 19.41 -4.60
CA GLU A 70 7.99 18.03 -4.79
C GLU A 70 7.31 17.15 -3.74
N THR A 71 6.75 16.02 -4.16
CA THR A 71 6.06 15.08 -3.26
C THR A 71 6.43 13.66 -3.61
N GLU A 72 6.90 12.92 -2.62
CA GLU A 72 7.32 11.54 -2.73
C GLU A 72 6.44 10.65 -1.84
N LEU A 73 6.01 9.50 -2.36
CA LEU A 73 5.30 8.48 -1.61
C LEU A 73 5.88 7.12 -1.97
N VAL A 74 6.11 6.29 -0.96
CA VAL A 74 6.58 4.91 -1.11
C VAL A 74 5.67 4.00 -0.27
N ILE A 75 5.23 2.89 -0.86
CA ILE A 75 4.38 1.90 -0.18
C ILE A 75 5.16 0.59 -0.08
N ILE A 76 5.38 0.14 1.15
CA ILE A 76 6.10 -1.10 1.49
C ILE A 76 5.17 -2.02 2.25
N ILE A 77 5.24 -3.32 1.93
CA ILE A 77 4.52 -4.36 2.66
C ILE A 77 5.49 -5.37 3.27
N THR A 78 5.12 -5.91 4.43
CA THR A 78 5.84 -6.99 5.11
C THR A 78 4.83 -8.00 5.67
N PRO A 79 4.50 -9.08 4.92
CA PRO A 79 3.58 -10.10 5.41
C PRO A 79 4.20 -10.98 6.49
N TYR A 80 3.38 -11.52 7.40
CA TYR A 80 3.80 -12.49 8.42
C TYR A 80 2.82 -13.67 8.48
N LEU A 81 3.37 -14.88 8.63
CA LEU A 81 2.59 -16.08 8.93
C LEU A 81 2.49 -16.26 10.44
N VAL A 82 1.25 -16.38 10.93
CA VAL A 82 0.93 -16.62 12.35
C VAL A 82 0.18 -17.94 12.49
N LYS A 83 0.37 -18.61 13.63
CA LYS A 83 -0.39 -19.82 13.96
C LYS A 83 -1.76 -19.45 14.52
N PRO A 84 -2.84 -20.12 14.09
CA PRO A 84 -4.16 -19.92 14.69
C PRO A 84 -4.15 -20.38 16.15
N VAL A 85 -4.91 -19.68 16.98
CA VAL A 85 -5.21 -20.11 18.35
C VAL A 85 -6.31 -21.17 18.32
N ASN A 86 -6.23 -22.18 19.20
CA ASN A 86 -7.17 -23.31 19.16
C ASN A 86 -8.50 -22.99 19.83
N SER A 87 -8.54 -21.97 20.68
CA SER A 87 -9.76 -21.53 21.37
C SER A 87 -9.74 -20.02 21.60
N PRO A 88 -10.87 -19.30 21.42
CA PRO A 88 -10.96 -17.85 21.68
C PRO A 88 -10.58 -17.44 23.10
N SER A 89 -10.71 -18.34 24.07
CA SER A 89 -10.30 -18.16 25.48
C SER A 89 -8.79 -18.07 25.69
N GLU A 90 -7.98 -18.46 24.70
CA GLU A 90 -6.52 -18.36 24.69
C GLU A 90 -6.04 -16.97 24.26
N ILE A 91 -6.90 -16.14 23.65
CA ILE A 91 -6.55 -14.79 23.22
C ILE A 91 -6.55 -13.86 24.45
N ALA A 92 -5.44 -13.16 24.67
CA ALA A 92 -5.38 -12.10 25.66
C ALA A 92 -6.19 -10.88 25.18
N LEU A 93 -7.22 -10.51 25.95
CA LEU A 93 -8.00 -9.31 25.74
C LEU A 93 -7.44 -8.15 26.58
N PRO A 94 -7.45 -6.90 26.06
CA PRO A 94 -7.03 -5.72 26.83
C PRO A 94 -7.78 -5.54 28.15
N THR A 95 -8.98 -6.13 28.27
CA THR A 95 -9.87 -6.04 29.42
C THR A 95 -9.64 -7.13 30.47
N ASP A 96 -8.77 -8.11 30.22
CA ASP A 96 -8.63 -9.28 31.10
C ASP A 96 -8.09 -8.97 32.51
N GLY A 97 -7.32 -7.89 32.63
CA GLY A 97 -6.87 -7.38 33.92
C GLY A 97 -7.89 -6.45 34.61
N MET A 98 -9.03 -6.15 33.99
CA MET A 98 -9.98 -5.19 34.55
C MET A 98 -10.96 -5.93 35.47
N ARG A 99 -10.73 -5.83 36.78
CA ARG A 99 -11.70 -6.28 37.79
C ARG A 99 -12.22 -5.06 38.56
N PRO A 100 -13.53 -4.94 38.79
CA PRO A 100 -14.05 -3.89 39.66
C PRO A 100 -13.50 -4.08 41.07
N ALA A 101 -13.19 -2.97 41.76
CA ALA A 101 -12.76 -3.01 43.15
C ALA A 101 -13.88 -3.55 44.03
N ASN A 102 -13.54 -4.40 45.00
CA ASN A 102 -14.51 -4.93 45.94
C ASN A 102 -14.92 -3.86 46.97
N ASP A 103 -16.09 -4.00 47.60
CA ASP A 103 -16.68 -2.97 48.48
C ASP A 103 -15.75 -2.53 49.62
N ALA A 104 -15.04 -3.48 50.23
CA ALA A 104 -14.06 -3.17 51.27
C ALA A 104 -12.89 -2.34 50.73
N GLU A 105 -12.38 -2.62 49.53
CA GLU A 105 -11.28 -1.86 48.92
C GLU A 105 -11.73 -0.45 48.52
N ARG A 106 -12.97 -0.34 48.07
CA ARG A 106 -13.58 0.93 47.66
C ARG A 106 -13.81 1.86 48.85
N VAL A 107 -14.25 1.30 49.98
CA VAL A 107 -14.62 2.05 51.19
C VAL A 107 -13.41 2.29 52.11
N LEU A 108 -12.54 1.29 52.33
CA LEU A 108 -11.42 1.42 53.26
C LEU A 108 -10.15 1.96 52.60
N LEU A 109 -9.82 1.54 51.37
CA LEU A 109 -8.59 1.92 50.68
C LEU A 109 -8.78 3.06 49.67
N GLY A 110 -10.01 3.55 49.48
CA GLY A 110 -10.33 4.62 48.51
C GLY A 110 -10.01 4.27 47.06
N ARG A 111 -9.87 2.98 46.73
CA ARG A 111 -9.48 2.51 45.39
C ARG A 111 -10.71 2.40 44.50
N MET A 112 -10.75 3.19 43.43
CA MET A 112 -11.85 3.16 42.43
C MET A 112 -11.61 2.17 41.27
N GLY A 113 -10.40 1.61 41.15
CA GLY A 113 -10.06 0.57 40.18
C GLY A 113 -9.42 -0.62 40.88
N GLY A 114 -9.93 -1.83 40.63
CA GLY A 114 -9.34 -3.06 41.14
C GLY A 114 -8.02 -3.33 40.40
N GLY A 115 -6.97 -3.65 41.15
CA GLY A 115 -5.70 -4.08 40.57
C GLY A 115 -5.91 -5.38 39.81
N GLY A 116 -5.56 -5.40 38.53
CA GLY A 116 -5.65 -6.58 37.69
C GLY A 116 -4.49 -7.52 37.92
N ASP A 117 -4.77 -8.72 38.39
CA ASP A 117 -3.78 -9.79 38.48
C ASP A 117 -3.50 -10.33 37.07
N THR A 118 -2.45 -9.83 36.41
CA THR A 118 -2.04 -10.25 35.06
C THR A 118 -1.30 -11.60 35.02
N SER A 119 -1.50 -12.45 36.04
CA SER A 119 -0.56 -13.53 36.38
C SER A 119 -0.73 -14.85 35.61
N THR A 120 -1.59 -14.93 34.60
CA THR A 120 -1.62 -16.12 33.70
C THR A 120 -1.07 -15.74 32.33
N PRO A 121 0.17 -16.16 31.98
CA PRO A 121 0.71 -15.98 30.62
C PRO A 121 -0.18 -16.69 29.61
N ARG A 122 -0.98 -15.93 28.85
CA ARG A 122 -1.77 -16.47 27.75
C ARG A 122 -0.94 -16.54 26.47
N PRO A 123 -1.20 -17.51 25.58
CA PRO A 123 -0.52 -17.60 24.29
C PRO A 123 -0.72 -16.30 23.49
N VAL A 124 0.36 -15.56 23.28
CA VAL A 124 0.37 -14.48 22.30
C VAL A 124 0.62 -15.05 20.90
N PRO A 125 0.10 -14.45 19.82
CA PRO A 125 0.52 -14.81 18.47
C PRO A 125 2.03 -14.67 18.35
N ILE A 126 2.73 -15.80 18.28
CA ILE A 126 4.17 -15.81 18.05
C ILE A 126 4.39 -15.87 16.54
N MET A 127 5.23 -14.96 16.04
CA MET A 127 5.64 -14.93 14.64
C MET A 127 6.30 -16.27 14.28
N ALA A 128 5.92 -16.86 13.16
CA ALA A 128 6.66 -18.01 12.65
C ALA A 128 8.13 -17.58 12.41
N PRO A 129 9.13 -18.45 12.71
CA PRO A 129 10.53 -18.16 12.43
C PRO A 129 10.70 -17.68 10.98
N PRO A 130 11.55 -16.68 10.71
CA PRO A 130 11.81 -16.25 9.35
C PRO A 130 12.29 -17.46 8.55
N VAL A 131 11.56 -17.82 7.51
CA VAL A 131 11.99 -18.85 6.58
C VAL A 131 13.21 -18.27 5.88
N GLN A 132 14.41 -18.73 6.24
CA GLN A 132 15.64 -18.40 5.51
C GLN A 132 15.55 -19.05 4.13
N GLY A 133 14.83 -18.38 3.22
CA GLY A 133 14.84 -18.71 1.80
C GLY A 133 16.20 -18.38 1.23
N ARG A 134 16.81 -19.33 0.50
CA ARG A 134 17.84 -19.00 -0.49
C ARG A 134 17.33 -17.86 -1.35
N PRO A 135 18.16 -16.87 -1.74
CA PRO A 135 17.74 -15.87 -2.71
C PRO A 135 17.41 -16.60 -4.00
N MET A 136 16.12 -16.82 -4.27
CA MET A 136 15.68 -16.97 -5.64
C MET A 136 15.83 -15.58 -6.23
N ALA A 137 16.92 -15.38 -6.97
CA ALA A 137 17.00 -14.27 -7.90
C ALA A 137 15.67 -14.24 -8.65
N ALA A 138 15.04 -13.07 -8.69
CA ALA A 138 13.83 -12.84 -9.44
C ALA A 138 14.11 -13.16 -10.92
N GLU A 139 13.92 -14.41 -11.31
CA GLU A 139 13.83 -14.78 -12.71
C GLU A 139 12.45 -14.31 -13.15
N VAL A 140 12.44 -13.09 -13.69
CA VAL A 140 11.34 -12.58 -14.49
C VAL A 140 11.22 -13.54 -15.67
N ALA A 141 10.37 -14.56 -15.54
CA ALA A 141 10.01 -15.41 -16.65
C ALA A 141 9.42 -14.48 -17.73
N PRO A 142 9.98 -14.43 -18.96
CA PRO A 142 9.37 -13.65 -20.01
C PRO A 142 7.98 -14.23 -20.27
N VAL A 143 6.96 -13.37 -20.18
CA VAL A 143 5.62 -13.68 -20.63
C VAL A 143 5.72 -13.94 -22.14
N PRO A 144 5.43 -15.15 -22.65
CA PRO A 144 5.51 -15.39 -24.08
C PRO A 144 4.38 -14.60 -24.76
N HIS A 145 4.75 -13.55 -25.49
CA HIS A 145 3.87 -12.98 -26.50
C HIS A 145 3.58 -14.07 -27.54
N GLY A 146 2.29 -14.35 -27.75
CA GLY A 146 1.81 -15.54 -28.44
C GLY A 146 2.33 -15.72 -29.87
N THR A 147 2.63 -16.97 -30.20
CA THR A 147 2.45 -17.49 -31.55
C THR A 147 1.21 -18.37 -31.51
N ALA A 148 0.20 -18.04 -32.30
CA ALA A 148 -1.02 -18.82 -32.41
C ALA A 148 -0.71 -20.30 -32.69
N THR A 149 -1.21 -21.18 -31.83
CA THR A 149 -1.20 -22.63 -32.06
C THR A 149 -2.09 -22.95 -33.25
N PRO A 150 -1.62 -23.64 -34.30
CA PRO A 150 -2.52 -24.16 -35.33
C PRO A 150 -3.39 -25.27 -34.73
N LEU A 151 -4.70 -25.22 -35.00
CA LEU A 151 -5.65 -26.27 -34.63
C LEU A 151 -5.17 -27.65 -35.15
N PRO A 152 -5.30 -28.73 -34.37
CA PRO A 152 -4.96 -30.07 -34.84
C PRO A 152 -5.92 -30.52 -35.95
N ALA A 153 -5.37 -30.88 -37.11
CA ALA A 153 -6.11 -31.48 -38.21
C ALA A 153 -6.67 -32.86 -37.81
N LYS A 154 -7.98 -33.05 -37.91
CA LYS A 154 -8.63 -34.37 -37.77
C LYS A 154 -8.13 -35.31 -38.86
N LYS A 155 -7.44 -36.39 -38.48
CA LYS A 155 -7.14 -37.51 -39.39
C LYS A 155 -8.44 -38.27 -39.70
N LYS A 156 -8.86 -38.24 -40.97
CA LYS A 156 -9.94 -39.05 -41.51
C LYS A 156 -9.34 -40.40 -41.91
N ASN A 157 -9.65 -41.46 -41.17
CA ASN A 157 -9.30 -42.82 -41.55
C ASN A 157 -10.23 -43.25 -42.69
N MET A 158 -9.71 -43.36 -43.91
CA MET A 158 -10.37 -44.07 -45.01
C MET A 158 -9.95 -45.54 -44.98
N PRO A 159 -10.87 -46.50 -45.10
CA PRO A 159 -10.49 -47.88 -45.36
C PRO A 159 -10.12 -48.07 -46.83
N THR A 160 -8.98 -48.72 -47.07
CA THR A 160 -8.48 -49.15 -48.38
C THR A 160 -9.31 -50.32 -48.90
N PRO A 161 -9.83 -50.30 -50.14
CA PRO A 161 -10.36 -51.50 -50.77
C PRO A 161 -9.20 -52.29 -51.39
N GLY A 162 -8.91 -53.46 -50.83
CA GLY A 162 -8.02 -54.45 -51.43
C GLY A 162 -8.85 -55.54 -52.11
N PHE A 163 -8.76 -55.62 -53.43
CA PHE A 163 -9.19 -56.77 -54.21
C PHE A 163 -8.09 -57.85 -54.18
N SER A 164 -8.46 -59.13 -54.00
CA SER A 164 -7.89 -60.32 -54.67
C SER A 164 -8.60 -61.59 -54.14
N GLU A 165 -9.24 -62.30 -55.07
CA GLU A 165 -9.94 -63.61 -55.02
C GLU A 165 -11.27 -63.74 -54.27
#